data_AF-A0A4Q9MZ52-F1
#
_entry.id   AF-A0A4Q9MZ52-F1
#
_cell.length_a   1.000
_cell.length_b   1.000
_cell.length_c   1.000
_cell.angle_alpha   90.00
_cell.angle_beta   90.00
_cell.angle_gamma   90.00
#
_symmetry.space_group_name_H-M   'P 1'
#
loop_
_entity.id
_entity.type
_entity.pdbx_description
1 polymer ?
#
loop_
_entity_poly.entity_id
_entity_poly.type
_entity_poly.pdbx_seq_one_letter_code
_entity_poly.pdbx_strand_id
1 'polypeptide(L)'
;MFLQTATKTVARRAGPLRVTYYTTSQTSPRTPYPSITIDYRIRSNRPLPLRTLYHGRFQKEDYLDLSDSRGVLADARDDEASLSTSRDGVNFPYIDYWRKVRRHEEPKRREIAYFPFPVNTRGFLYFHQHRYPVASGLRFRIAQTPDLNGHLRGQDLLTPYGTPWHIPLITLATSPRYTSIVQVLKQDGYLPPQLYDCCVGLAESVANSTLGAFSQLLFKTWQPFYLDLANPTHKIFLVTQKGIGHIYANQIFSGEVYPFNSGVLLCQFENRRGRDTKGYLTLRVLRIVEPVHYAERYNGNFEPPQTGQCIKFNGLEHAFLSKKPPRQRESVASRLLQMGKTGGKWAYAWSWNDLKTVAGPKWRYPWENRRKPDNRSPASAPAGSASS
;
A
#
# COMPACT_ATOMS: atom_id res chain seq x y z
N MET A 1 -30.25 -37.58 70.14
CA MET A 1 -31.04 -36.34 70.01
C MET A 1 -30.65 -35.67 68.69
N PHE A 2 -31.60 -35.63 67.75
CA PHE A 2 -31.65 -34.97 66.43
C PHE A 2 -30.51 -35.26 65.41
N LEU A 3 -30.69 -36.20 64.46
CA LEU A 3 -31.36 -36.13 63.13
C LEU A 3 -30.55 -35.30 62.09
N GLN A 4 -29.88 -35.98 61.14
CA GLN A 4 -30.25 -36.14 59.69
C GLN A 4 -29.96 -34.87 58.86
N THR A 5 -29.35 -34.85 57.66
CA THR A 5 -29.23 -35.82 56.56
C THR A 5 -28.14 -35.36 55.55
N ALA A 6 -27.70 -36.31 54.71
CA ALA A 6 -26.79 -36.21 53.55
C ALA A 6 -27.13 -35.08 52.52
N THR A 7 -26.20 -34.59 51.69
CA THR A 7 -25.84 -35.24 50.40
C THR A 7 -24.51 -34.77 49.78
N LYS A 8 -23.92 -35.70 49.02
CA LYS A 8 -22.73 -35.66 48.16
C LYS A 8 -22.71 -34.48 47.16
N THR A 9 -21.52 -34.03 46.75
CA THR A 9 -21.06 -34.07 45.34
C THR A 9 -19.53 -33.89 45.26
N VAL A 10 -18.93 -34.69 44.38
CA VAL A 10 -17.50 -34.85 44.09
C VAL A 10 -16.91 -33.58 43.47
N ALA A 11 -15.86 -33.02 44.07
CA ALA A 11 -15.01 -31.98 43.47
C ALA A 11 -13.62 -32.55 43.17
N ARG A 12 -13.31 -32.77 41.88
CA ARG A 12 -11.93 -32.99 41.42
C ARG A 12 -11.26 -31.63 41.24
N ARG A 13 -10.30 -31.33 42.14
CA ARG A 13 -9.41 -30.17 42.06
C ARG A 13 -8.42 -30.33 40.91
N ALA A 14 -8.38 -29.33 40.03
CA ALA A 14 -7.28 -29.06 39.12
C ALA A 14 -6.05 -28.57 39.91
N GLY A 15 -4.88 -29.12 39.62
CA GLY A 15 -3.62 -28.76 40.26
C GLY A 15 -3.14 -27.34 39.87
N PRO A 16 -2.28 -26.73 40.70
CA PRO A 16 -1.79 -25.37 40.46
C PRO A 16 -0.71 -25.36 39.38
N LEU A 17 -0.94 -24.58 38.32
CA LEU A 17 0.07 -24.25 37.30
C LEU A 17 1.13 -23.35 37.93
N ARG A 18 2.37 -23.87 38.01
CA ARG A 18 3.57 -23.13 38.40
C ARG A 18 3.83 -22.01 37.37
N VAL A 19 3.74 -20.77 37.82
CA VAL A 19 4.26 -19.60 37.12
C VAL A 19 5.73 -19.44 37.52
N THR A 20 6.64 -19.79 36.61
CA THR A 20 8.06 -19.42 36.74
C THR A 20 8.27 -18.03 36.17
N TYR A 21 8.68 -17.10 37.03
CA TYR A 21 9.22 -15.81 36.62
C TYR A 21 10.67 -16.01 36.16
N TYR A 22 10.99 -15.56 34.95
CA TYR A 22 12.38 -15.41 34.53
C TYR A 22 12.78 -13.94 34.65
N THR A 23 13.69 -13.69 35.58
CA THR A 23 14.38 -12.42 35.77
C THR A 23 15.41 -12.22 34.67
N THR A 24 15.49 -11.00 34.17
CA THR A 24 16.30 -10.48 33.06
C THR A 24 17.80 -10.62 33.30
N SER A 25 18.51 -11.31 32.39
CA SER A 25 19.94 -11.12 32.16
C SER A 25 20.17 -10.47 30.79
N GLN A 26 20.87 -9.34 30.82
CA GLN A 26 21.30 -8.56 29.68
C GLN A 26 22.17 -9.38 28.72
N THR A 27 21.68 -9.52 27.48
CA THR A 27 22.40 -9.51 26.20
C THR A 27 21.33 -9.79 25.17
N SER A 28 20.60 -8.78 24.67
CA SER A 28 19.53 -9.02 23.69
C SER A 28 20.13 -9.48 22.36
N PRO A 29 19.92 -10.74 21.93
CA PRO A 29 19.89 -11.01 20.51
C PRO A 29 18.59 -10.40 19.98
N ARG A 30 18.61 -9.92 18.74
CA ARG A 30 17.43 -9.59 17.94
C ARG A 30 16.25 -10.50 18.34
N THR A 31 15.07 -9.96 18.62
CA THR A 31 13.84 -10.70 18.36
C THR A 31 13.57 -10.56 16.88
N PRO A 32 14.02 -11.47 16.00
CA PRO A 32 13.44 -11.54 14.67
C PRO A 32 11.94 -11.76 14.86
N TYR A 33 11.12 -11.00 14.12
CA TYR A 33 9.75 -11.42 13.88
C TYR A 33 9.78 -12.91 13.52
N PRO A 34 8.94 -13.76 14.13
CA PRO A 34 9.01 -15.19 13.89
C PRO A 34 8.90 -15.44 12.40
N SER A 35 10.01 -15.89 11.80
CA SER A 35 10.01 -16.40 10.43
C SER A 35 9.30 -17.74 10.47
N ILE A 36 7.98 -17.69 10.31
CA ILE A 36 7.16 -18.89 10.27
C ILE A 36 7.32 -19.49 8.88
N THR A 37 7.96 -20.67 8.82
CA THR A 37 7.93 -21.57 7.66
C THR A 37 6.49 -21.67 7.16
N ILE A 38 6.30 -21.47 5.86
CA ILE A 38 4.99 -21.29 5.23
C ILE A 38 4.12 -22.53 5.46
N ASP A 39 3.27 -22.49 6.50
CA ASP A 39 2.08 -23.33 6.55
C ASP A 39 0.99 -22.57 5.77
N TYR A 40 0.56 -23.15 4.64
CA TYR A 40 -0.38 -22.55 3.67
C TYR A 40 -1.82 -22.43 4.20
N ARG A 41 -2.04 -22.52 5.51
CA ARG A 41 -3.38 -22.43 6.11
C ARG A 41 -3.89 -20.98 6.10
N ILE A 42 -4.32 -20.54 4.93
CA ILE A 42 -5.10 -19.34 4.71
C ILE A 42 -6.48 -19.60 5.33
N ARG A 43 -6.86 -18.76 6.30
CA ARG A 43 -8.08 -18.99 7.11
C ARG A 43 -9.40 -18.78 6.35
N SER A 44 -9.37 -18.18 5.16
CA SER A 44 -10.58 -17.90 4.38
C SER A 44 -10.45 -18.36 2.93
N ASN A 45 -11.08 -19.49 2.61
CA ASN A 45 -11.34 -19.93 1.23
C ASN A 45 -12.55 -19.23 0.62
N ARG A 46 -13.21 -18.32 1.35
CA ARG A 46 -14.39 -17.61 0.83
C ARG A 46 -13.93 -16.41 -0.01
N PRO A 47 -14.47 -16.24 -1.23
CA PRO A 47 -14.28 -15.00 -2.00
C PRO A 47 -14.67 -13.78 -1.17
N LEU A 48 -14.00 -12.65 -1.42
CA LEU A 48 -14.45 -11.36 -0.92
C LEU A 48 -15.90 -11.10 -1.35
N PRO A 49 -16.84 -10.87 -0.42
CA PRO A 49 -18.19 -10.42 -0.74
C PRO A 49 -18.16 -8.94 -1.13
N LEU A 50 -17.49 -8.61 -2.24
CA LEU A 50 -17.27 -7.22 -2.65
C LEU A 50 -18.40 -6.76 -3.55
N ARG A 51 -19.38 -6.07 -2.97
CA ARG A 51 -20.56 -5.58 -3.70
C ARG A 51 -20.37 -4.16 -4.25
N THR A 52 -19.63 -3.34 -3.52
CA THR A 52 -19.32 -1.95 -3.87
C THR A 52 -18.04 -1.51 -3.18
N LEU A 53 -17.35 -0.55 -3.78
CA LEU A 53 -16.21 0.18 -3.22
C LEU A 53 -16.54 1.64 -2.91
N TYR A 54 -17.78 2.05 -3.16
CA TYR A 54 -18.29 3.37 -2.81
C TYR A 54 -18.86 3.34 -1.39
N HIS A 55 -18.21 4.08 -0.49
CA HIS A 55 -18.60 4.12 0.93
C HIS A 55 -20.06 4.50 1.18
N GLY A 56 -20.67 5.33 0.33
CA GLY A 56 -22.07 5.71 0.46
C GLY A 56 -23.07 4.56 0.21
N ARG A 57 -22.61 3.39 -0.23
CA ARG A 57 -23.43 2.19 -0.47
C ARG A 57 -23.09 1.02 0.45
N PHE A 58 -22.15 1.19 1.37
CA PHE A 58 -21.74 0.11 2.27
C PHE A 58 -22.91 -0.43 3.10
N GLN A 59 -22.99 -1.75 3.15
CA GLN A 59 -23.88 -2.50 4.01
C GLN A 59 -23.06 -3.32 5.02
N LYS A 60 -23.76 -3.96 5.95
CA LYS A 60 -23.12 -4.81 6.97
C LYS A 60 -22.36 -5.98 6.34
N GLU A 61 -22.82 -6.47 5.19
CA GLU A 61 -22.21 -7.57 4.43
C GLU A 61 -20.87 -7.20 3.79
N ASP A 62 -20.63 -5.90 3.54
CA ASP A 62 -19.35 -5.40 3.01
C ASP A 62 -18.27 -5.24 4.11
N TYR A 63 -18.63 -5.47 5.38
CA TYR A 63 -17.72 -5.38 6.52
C TYR A 63 -16.87 -6.64 6.66
N LEU A 64 -15.55 -6.48 6.63
CA LEU A 64 -14.59 -7.57 6.59
C LEU A 64 -13.78 -7.61 7.89
N ASP A 65 -13.57 -8.81 8.43
CA ASP A 65 -12.56 -9.06 9.45
C ASP A 65 -11.34 -9.71 8.79
N LEU A 66 -10.25 -8.94 8.70
CA LEU A 66 -8.98 -9.40 8.15
C LEU A 66 -7.98 -9.78 9.24
N SER A 67 -8.34 -9.67 10.52
CA SER A 67 -7.42 -9.87 11.65
C SER A 67 -6.68 -11.20 11.56
N ASP A 68 -5.35 -11.15 11.66
CA ASP A 68 -4.45 -12.31 11.57
C ASP A 68 -4.50 -13.11 10.27
N SER A 69 -5.26 -12.63 9.26
CA SER A 69 -5.28 -13.26 7.95
C SER A 69 -3.96 -12.99 7.23
N ARG A 70 -3.43 -13.97 6.48
CA ARG A 70 -2.25 -13.77 5.62
C ARG A 70 -2.61 -13.28 4.22
N GLY A 71 -3.87 -13.39 3.86
CA GLY A 71 -4.40 -12.97 2.58
C GLY A 71 -5.88 -13.33 2.45
N VAL A 72 -6.59 -12.58 1.61
CA VAL A 72 -8.01 -12.84 1.33
C VAL A 72 -8.21 -13.10 -0.15
N LEU A 73 -8.98 -14.12 -0.51
CA LEU A 73 -9.22 -14.46 -1.90
C LEU A 73 -10.02 -13.35 -2.60
N ALA A 74 -9.39 -12.64 -3.53
CA ALA A 74 -10.01 -11.56 -4.28
C ALA A 74 -11.03 -12.11 -5.29
N ASP A 75 -10.71 -13.23 -5.95
CA ASP A 75 -11.55 -13.89 -6.93
C ASP A 75 -11.55 -15.39 -6.64
N ALA A 76 -12.75 -15.96 -6.45
CA ALA A 76 -12.93 -17.38 -6.19
C ALA A 76 -13.46 -18.14 -7.39
N ARG A 77 -13.33 -17.61 -8.60
CA ARG A 77 -13.53 -18.44 -9.79
C ARG A 77 -12.77 -19.74 -9.61
N ASP A 78 -13.52 -20.82 -9.71
CA ASP A 78 -13.05 -22.17 -9.54
C ASP A 78 -11.82 -22.44 -10.42
N ASP A 79 -11.05 -23.41 -9.94
CA ASP A 79 -10.12 -24.24 -10.71
C ASP A 79 -8.63 -23.97 -10.54
N GLU A 80 -7.98 -25.05 -10.12
CA GLU A 80 -6.56 -25.38 -10.18
C GLU A 80 -5.85 -24.91 -11.47
N ALA A 81 -6.59 -24.61 -12.55
CA ALA A 81 -6.11 -24.02 -13.79
C ALA A 81 -5.50 -22.61 -13.65
N SER A 82 -5.87 -21.84 -12.63
CA SER A 82 -5.33 -20.49 -12.39
C SER A 82 -4.02 -20.48 -11.58
N LEU A 83 -3.53 -21.65 -11.18
CA LEU A 83 -2.21 -21.82 -10.55
C LEU A 83 -1.11 -21.62 -11.60
N SER A 84 -0.93 -20.39 -12.08
CA SER A 84 0.27 -20.07 -12.85
C SER A 84 1.47 -20.16 -11.91
N THR A 85 2.31 -21.18 -12.13
CA THR A 85 3.66 -21.21 -11.60
C THR A 85 4.46 -20.12 -12.32
N SER A 86 4.35 -18.89 -11.81
CA SER A 86 5.30 -17.86 -12.20
C SER A 86 6.68 -18.25 -11.66
N ARG A 87 7.76 -17.76 -12.28
CA ARG A 87 9.14 -17.86 -11.73
C ARG A 87 9.26 -17.37 -10.27
N ASP A 88 8.26 -16.65 -9.78
CA ASP A 88 8.19 -16.03 -8.45
C ASP A 88 7.32 -16.80 -7.43
N GLY A 89 6.84 -18.00 -7.78
CA GLY A 89 5.93 -18.82 -6.96
C GLY A 89 4.47 -18.76 -7.42
N VAL A 90 3.61 -19.51 -6.72
CA VAL A 90 2.17 -19.60 -7.01
C VAL A 90 1.53 -18.23 -6.77
N ASN A 91 1.08 -17.59 -7.86
CA ASN A 91 0.49 -16.27 -7.82
C ASN A 91 -1.02 -16.39 -7.52
N PHE A 92 -1.35 -16.75 -6.29
CA PHE A 92 -2.75 -16.85 -5.88
C PHE A 92 -3.43 -15.47 -5.93
N PRO A 93 -4.73 -15.41 -6.24
CA PRO A 93 -5.45 -14.15 -6.37
C PRO A 93 -5.84 -13.57 -4.99
N TYR A 94 -4.88 -13.40 -4.08
CA TYR A 94 -5.15 -12.88 -2.74
C TYR A 94 -5.17 -11.35 -2.68
N ILE A 95 -5.56 -10.78 -1.56
CA ILE A 95 -5.21 -9.43 -1.11
C ILE A 95 -4.35 -9.65 0.13
N ASP A 96 -3.08 -9.29 0.06
CA ASP A 96 -2.11 -9.45 1.12
C ASP A 96 -1.80 -8.11 1.83
N TYR A 97 -1.53 -8.18 3.13
CA TYR A 97 -1.18 -7.01 3.91
C TYR A 97 0.19 -6.47 3.53
N TRP A 98 1.20 -7.33 3.58
CA TRP A 98 2.58 -6.96 3.28
C TRP A 98 3.42 -8.17 2.92
N ARG A 99 4.53 -7.94 2.22
CA ARG A 99 5.58 -8.95 2.02
C ARG A 99 6.98 -8.34 2.06
N LYS A 100 7.94 -9.11 2.56
CA LYS A 100 9.38 -8.81 2.46
C LYS A 100 10.01 -9.81 1.50
N VAL A 101 10.75 -9.31 0.52
CA VAL A 101 11.47 -10.15 -0.45
C VAL A 101 12.95 -10.10 -0.11
N ARG A 102 13.52 -11.25 0.22
CA ARG A 102 14.96 -11.41 0.41
C ARG A 102 15.55 -12.13 -0.79
N ARG A 103 16.69 -11.63 -1.26
CA ARG A 103 17.48 -12.30 -2.30
C ARG A 103 18.75 -12.81 -1.63
N HIS A 104 18.96 -14.11 -1.72
CA HIS A 104 20.19 -14.76 -1.31
C HIS A 104 21.06 -14.90 -2.56
N GLU A 105 22.34 -14.55 -2.47
CA GLU A 105 23.27 -14.68 -3.60
C GLU A 105 23.73 -16.13 -3.78
N GLU A 106 23.90 -16.88 -2.69
CA GLU A 106 24.35 -18.28 -2.72
C GLU A 106 23.60 -19.14 -1.68
N PRO A 107 22.84 -20.18 -2.11
CA PRO A 107 22.36 -20.38 -3.47
C PRO A 107 21.48 -19.19 -3.91
N LYS A 108 21.44 -18.89 -5.22
CA LYS A 108 20.55 -17.86 -5.79
C LYS A 108 19.09 -18.23 -5.56
N ARG A 109 18.54 -17.84 -4.42
CA ARG A 109 17.15 -18.07 -4.05
C ARG A 109 16.48 -16.76 -3.67
N ARG A 110 15.22 -16.66 -4.06
CA ARG A 110 14.32 -15.60 -3.63
C ARG A 110 13.42 -16.14 -2.54
N GLU A 111 13.46 -15.50 -1.38
CA GLU A 111 12.59 -15.81 -0.27
C GLU A 111 11.54 -14.71 -0.15
N ILE A 112 10.26 -15.09 -0.09
CA ILE A 112 9.15 -14.16 0.09
C ILE A 112 8.49 -14.47 1.43
N ALA A 113 8.58 -13.54 2.37
CA ALA A 113 7.91 -13.62 3.66
C ALA A 113 6.65 -12.75 3.61
N TYR A 114 5.48 -13.36 3.84
CA TYR A 114 4.20 -12.66 3.94
C TYR A 114 3.90 -12.32 5.39
N PHE A 115 3.39 -11.11 5.62
CA PHE A 115 2.97 -10.67 6.94
C PHE A 115 1.45 -10.80 7.05
N PRO A 116 0.94 -11.32 8.18
CA PRO A 116 -0.49 -11.28 8.43
C PRO A 116 -0.95 -9.81 8.58
N PHE A 117 -2.21 -9.57 8.25
CA PHE A 117 -2.89 -8.34 8.66
C PHE A 117 -2.80 -8.20 10.19
N PRO A 118 -2.61 -6.97 10.71
CA PRO A 118 -2.58 -6.74 12.15
C PRO A 118 -3.85 -7.24 12.84
N VAL A 119 -3.73 -7.56 14.13
CA VAL A 119 -4.89 -7.82 14.98
C VAL A 119 -5.88 -6.65 14.92
N ASN A 120 -7.18 -6.95 15.00
CA ASN A 120 -8.27 -5.98 14.91
C ASN A 120 -8.33 -5.20 13.58
N THR A 121 -7.88 -5.80 12.48
CA THR A 121 -8.06 -5.23 11.13
C THR A 121 -9.46 -5.54 10.63
N ARG A 122 -10.46 -4.83 11.17
CA ARG A 122 -11.87 -4.95 10.77
C ARG A 122 -12.37 -3.67 10.12
N GLY A 123 -13.15 -3.78 9.05
CA GLY A 123 -13.62 -2.60 8.33
C GLY A 123 -13.95 -2.85 6.87
N PHE A 124 -13.67 -1.87 6.02
CA PHE A 124 -14.15 -1.85 4.64
C PHE A 124 -13.02 -1.66 3.63
N LEU A 125 -13.09 -2.42 2.54
CA LEU A 125 -12.37 -2.07 1.32
C LEU A 125 -13.10 -0.91 0.64
N TYR A 126 -12.36 0.11 0.21
CA TYR A 126 -12.94 1.27 -0.46
C TYR A 126 -12.01 1.80 -1.54
N PHE A 127 -12.60 2.46 -2.54
CA PHE A 127 -11.81 3.13 -3.57
C PHE A 127 -11.39 4.52 -3.10
N HIS A 128 -10.09 4.70 -2.87
CA HIS A 128 -9.51 6.00 -2.58
C HIS A 128 -9.28 6.77 -3.87
N GLN A 129 -9.96 7.91 -3.99
CA GLN A 129 -9.83 8.81 -5.13
C GLN A 129 -8.71 9.81 -4.90
N HIS A 130 -7.73 9.82 -5.78
CA HIS A 130 -6.71 10.85 -5.80
C HIS A 130 -7.10 11.99 -6.75
N ARG A 131 -6.53 13.19 -6.57
CA ARG A 131 -6.73 14.32 -7.52
C ARG A 131 -6.39 13.94 -8.97
N TYR A 132 -5.39 13.07 -9.13
CA TYR A 132 -5.03 12.44 -10.39
C TYR A 132 -5.71 11.05 -10.45
N PRO A 133 -6.65 10.81 -11.38
CA PRO A 133 -7.38 9.54 -11.47
C PRO A 133 -6.48 8.30 -11.41
N VAL A 134 -5.39 8.27 -12.19
CA VAL A 134 -4.43 7.15 -12.25
C VAL A 134 -3.68 6.87 -10.93
N ALA A 135 -3.64 7.85 -10.02
CA ALA A 135 -3.03 7.72 -8.69
C ALA A 135 -4.01 7.21 -7.62
N SER A 136 -5.26 6.95 -8.01
CA SER A 136 -6.26 6.34 -7.15
C SER A 136 -5.93 4.87 -6.88
N GLY A 137 -6.72 4.21 -6.06
CA GLY A 137 -6.61 2.77 -5.89
C GLY A 137 -7.39 2.26 -4.69
N LEU A 138 -7.21 0.98 -4.41
CA LEU A 138 -7.89 0.30 -3.32
C LEU A 138 -7.18 0.60 -2.00
N ARG A 139 -7.96 0.89 -0.96
CA ARG A 139 -7.48 0.97 0.42
C ARG A 139 -8.39 0.17 1.34
N PHE A 140 -7.90 -0.10 2.53
CA PHE A 140 -8.68 -0.69 3.59
C PHE A 140 -8.82 0.33 4.71
N ARG A 141 -10.05 0.59 5.14
CA ARG A 141 -10.34 1.46 6.28
C ARG A 141 -10.76 0.61 7.47
N ILE A 142 -10.01 0.70 8.56
CA ILE A 142 -10.33 0.09 9.84
C ILE A 142 -11.49 0.88 10.47
N ALA A 143 -12.57 0.18 10.79
CA ALA A 143 -13.80 0.73 11.36
C ALA A 143 -14.33 -0.19 12.46
N GLN A 144 -14.75 0.38 13.59
CA GLN A 144 -15.23 -0.42 14.73
C GLN A 144 -16.67 -0.93 14.55
N THR A 145 -17.45 -0.25 13.70
CA THR A 145 -18.85 -0.60 13.43
C THR A 145 -19.06 -0.88 11.94
N PRO A 146 -19.96 -1.81 11.59
CA PRO A 146 -20.25 -2.20 10.21
C PRO A 146 -21.27 -1.26 9.56
N ASP A 147 -21.04 0.05 9.65
CA ASP A 147 -21.91 1.08 9.09
C ASP A 147 -21.10 2.25 8.49
N LEU A 148 -21.79 3.14 7.76
CA LEU A 148 -21.17 4.32 7.15
C LEU A 148 -20.50 5.22 8.20
N ASN A 149 -21.09 5.38 9.38
CA ASN A 149 -20.51 6.19 10.44
C ASN A 149 -19.18 5.61 10.95
N GLY A 150 -19.10 4.29 11.10
CA GLY A 150 -17.89 3.55 11.42
C GLY A 150 -16.82 3.76 10.37
N HIS A 151 -17.19 3.70 9.08
CA HIS A 151 -16.27 4.02 8.00
C HIS A 151 -15.77 5.47 8.07
N LEU A 152 -16.66 6.46 8.22
CA LEU A 152 -16.28 7.88 8.24
C LEU A 152 -15.36 8.23 9.42
N ARG A 153 -15.58 7.61 10.59
CA ARG A 153 -14.73 7.77 11.80
C ARG A 153 -13.50 6.86 11.80
N GLY A 154 -13.45 5.89 10.90
CA GLY A 154 -12.37 4.93 10.78
C GLY A 154 -11.07 5.54 10.27
N GLN A 155 -10.00 4.78 10.37
CA GLN A 155 -8.66 5.16 9.89
C GLN A 155 -8.16 4.19 8.83
N ASP A 156 -7.34 4.69 7.90
CA ASP A 156 -6.74 3.81 6.90
C ASP A 156 -5.80 2.82 7.56
N LEU A 157 -5.85 1.55 7.13
CA LEU A 157 -4.84 0.56 7.47
C LEU A 157 -3.48 1.07 7.00
N LEU A 158 -2.47 1.01 7.86
CA LEU A 158 -1.10 1.42 7.54
C LEU A 158 -0.25 0.20 7.20
N THR A 159 0.68 0.37 6.26
CA THR A 159 1.79 -0.57 6.03
C THR A 159 2.68 -0.66 7.28
N PRO A 160 3.52 -1.70 7.40
CA PRO A 160 4.50 -1.78 8.49
C PRO A 160 5.43 -0.57 8.57
N TYR A 161 5.54 0.20 7.48
CA TYR A 161 6.40 1.37 7.38
C TYR A 161 5.66 2.70 7.60
N GLY A 162 4.37 2.64 7.98
CA GLY A 162 3.59 3.80 8.42
C GLY A 162 2.95 4.62 7.29
N THR A 163 2.97 4.14 6.05
CA THR A 163 2.19 4.74 4.96
C THR A 163 0.83 4.07 4.86
N PRO A 164 -0.22 4.72 4.33
CA PRO A 164 -1.47 4.02 4.05
C PRO A 164 -1.25 2.79 3.17
N TRP A 165 -1.86 1.66 3.55
CA TRP A 165 -1.93 0.45 2.73
C TRP A 165 -2.78 0.76 1.49
N HIS A 166 -2.25 0.43 0.32
CA HIS A 166 -2.82 0.85 -0.95
C HIS A 166 -2.44 -0.13 -2.04
N ILE A 167 -3.42 -0.54 -2.85
CA ILE A 167 -3.17 -1.22 -4.13
C ILE A 167 -3.43 -0.21 -5.25
N PRO A 168 -2.41 0.15 -6.04
CA PRO A 168 -2.56 1.15 -7.10
C PRO A 168 -3.57 0.75 -8.17
N LEU A 169 -4.35 1.72 -8.67
CA LEU A 169 -5.33 1.48 -9.74
C LEU A 169 -4.68 0.88 -10.99
N ILE A 170 -3.49 1.34 -11.36
CA ILE A 170 -2.74 0.81 -12.50
C ILE A 170 -2.48 -0.69 -12.32
N THR A 171 -2.13 -1.12 -11.11
CA THR A 171 -1.93 -2.53 -10.76
C THR A 171 -3.26 -3.30 -10.78
N LEU A 172 -4.34 -2.74 -10.22
CA LEU A 172 -5.66 -3.36 -10.25
C LEU A 172 -6.12 -3.62 -11.68
N ALA A 173 -5.98 -2.62 -12.56
CA ALA A 173 -6.44 -2.68 -13.95
C ALA A 173 -5.65 -3.68 -14.82
N THR A 174 -4.39 -3.95 -14.49
CA THR A 174 -3.48 -4.72 -15.36
C THR A 174 -3.19 -6.13 -14.87
N SER A 175 -3.49 -6.43 -13.61
CA SER A 175 -3.24 -7.74 -13.01
C SER A 175 -4.49 -8.63 -13.07
N PRO A 176 -4.45 -9.81 -13.72
CA PRO A 176 -5.58 -10.74 -13.78
C PRO A 176 -6.11 -11.16 -12.40
N ARG A 177 -5.26 -11.14 -11.38
CA ARG A 177 -5.60 -11.44 -9.97
C ARG A 177 -6.67 -10.51 -9.36
N TYR A 178 -6.94 -9.36 -9.96
CA TYR A 178 -7.92 -8.39 -9.45
C TYR A 178 -9.14 -8.25 -10.34
N THR A 179 -9.46 -9.26 -11.15
CA THR A 179 -10.56 -9.21 -12.12
C THR A 179 -11.90 -8.89 -11.46
N SER A 180 -12.25 -9.57 -10.37
CA SER A 180 -13.45 -9.28 -9.56
C SER A 180 -13.50 -7.83 -9.06
N ILE A 181 -12.39 -7.32 -8.53
CA ILE A 181 -12.28 -5.93 -8.03
C ILE A 181 -12.45 -4.94 -9.18
N VAL A 182 -11.84 -5.21 -10.33
CA VAL A 182 -11.98 -4.38 -11.55
C VAL A 182 -13.42 -4.35 -12.03
N GLN A 183 -14.15 -5.48 -11.95
CA GLN A 183 -15.58 -5.51 -12.28
C GLN A 183 -16.39 -4.60 -11.35
N VAL A 184 -16.16 -4.67 -10.04
CA VAL A 184 -16.83 -3.78 -9.06
C VAL A 184 -16.47 -2.31 -9.32
N LEU A 185 -15.20 -1.99 -9.61
CA LEU A 185 -14.78 -0.63 -9.96
C LEU A 185 -15.49 -0.10 -11.23
N LYS A 186 -15.70 -0.95 -12.23
CA LYS A 186 -16.45 -0.60 -13.44
C LYS A 186 -17.93 -0.39 -13.13
N GLN A 187 -18.54 -1.30 -12.36
CA GLN A 187 -19.95 -1.20 -11.92
C GLN A 187 -20.22 0.05 -11.09
N ASP A 188 -19.32 0.40 -10.19
CA ASP A 188 -19.44 1.61 -9.38
C ASP A 188 -19.10 2.88 -10.16
N GLY A 189 -18.58 2.81 -11.37
CA GLY A 189 -18.21 4.00 -12.14
C GLY A 189 -16.92 4.67 -11.67
N TYR A 190 -15.98 3.91 -11.09
CA TYR A 190 -14.64 4.38 -10.74
C TYR A 190 -13.60 4.14 -11.83
N LEU A 191 -13.88 3.22 -12.75
CA LEU A 191 -12.94 2.81 -13.80
C LEU A 191 -13.61 2.84 -15.19
N PRO A 192 -13.82 4.04 -15.77
CA PRO A 192 -14.34 4.16 -17.13
C PRO A 192 -13.37 3.54 -18.14
N PRO A 193 -13.84 3.14 -19.33
CA PRO A 193 -13.00 2.51 -20.36
C PRO A 193 -11.72 3.31 -20.67
N GLN A 194 -11.82 4.63 -20.80
CA GLN A 194 -10.67 5.48 -21.12
C GLN A 194 -9.62 5.51 -20.01
N LEU A 195 -10.03 5.44 -18.74
CA LEU A 195 -9.10 5.35 -17.62
C LEU A 195 -8.48 3.95 -17.53
N TYR A 196 -9.24 2.91 -17.84
CA TYR A 196 -8.74 1.55 -17.92
C TYR A 196 -7.66 1.42 -19.00
N ASP A 197 -7.95 1.88 -20.23
CA ASP A 197 -7.00 1.87 -21.35
C ASP A 197 -5.75 2.68 -21.05
N CYS A 198 -5.91 3.82 -20.36
CA CYS A 198 -4.78 4.60 -19.88
C CYS A 198 -3.93 3.84 -18.86
N CYS A 199 -4.54 3.17 -17.88
CA CYS A 199 -3.81 2.35 -16.91
C CYS A 199 -3.03 1.22 -17.59
N VAL A 200 -3.65 0.55 -18.57
CA VAL A 200 -3.01 -0.49 -19.38
C VAL A 200 -1.82 0.08 -20.15
N GLY A 201 -2.03 1.17 -20.91
CA GLY A 201 -0.95 1.80 -21.69
C GLY A 201 0.19 2.36 -20.83
N LEU A 202 -0.11 2.85 -19.63
CA LEU A 202 0.92 3.26 -18.66
C LEU A 202 1.70 2.05 -18.13
N ALA A 203 1.05 0.94 -17.83
CA ALA A 203 1.72 -0.28 -17.39
C ALA A 203 2.61 -0.88 -18.50
N GLU A 204 2.16 -0.85 -19.76
CA GLU A 204 2.92 -1.29 -20.92
C GLU A 204 4.20 -0.46 -21.13
N SER A 205 4.20 0.81 -20.75
CA SER A 205 5.41 1.65 -20.83
C SER A 205 6.54 1.21 -19.90
N VAL A 206 6.24 0.35 -18.92
CA VAL A 206 7.23 -0.23 -18.00
C VAL A 206 7.86 -1.47 -18.64
N ALA A 207 8.73 -1.26 -19.64
CA ALA A 207 9.45 -2.36 -20.28
C ALA A 207 10.26 -3.17 -19.23
N ASN A 208 10.07 -4.49 -19.22
CA ASN A 208 10.81 -5.45 -18.40
C ASN A 208 10.67 -5.30 -16.86
N SER A 209 9.64 -4.61 -16.37
CA SER A 209 9.35 -4.61 -14.92
C SER A 209 7.87 -4.80 -14.66
N THR A 210 7.56 -5.57 -13.61
CA THR A 210 6.19 -5.82 -13.18
C THR A 210 5.75 -4.77 -12.17
N LEU A 211 4.54 -4.24 -12.36
CA LEU A 211 3.84 -3.45 -11.35
C LEU A 211 3.05 -4.40 -10.45
N GLY A 212 3.41 -4.48 -9.18
CA GLY A 212 2.73 -5.32 -8.19
C GLY A 212 1.93 -4.49 -7.20
N ALA A 213 1.19 -5.16 -6.31
CA ALA A 213 0.38 -4.52 -5.27
C ALA A 213 1.19 -3.60 -4.34
N PHE A 214 2.47 -3.90 -4.17
CA PHE A 214 3.41 -3.16 -3.32
C PHE A 214 4.30 -2.17 -4.11
N SER A 215 4.02 -1.97 -5.40
CA SER A 215 4.78 -1.00 -6.21
C SER A 215 4.48 0.42 -5.73
N GLN A 216 5.55 1.16 -5.40
CA GLN A 216 5.44 2.55 -4.98
C GLN A 216 5.47 3.46 -6.21
N LEU A 217 4.29 3.95 -6.61
CA LEU A 217 4.11 4.88 -7.73
C LEU A 217 4.07 6.30 -7.18
N LEU A 218 5.04 7.12 -7.58
CA LEU A 218 5.12 8.52 -7.22
C LEU A 218 4.58 9.37 -8.37
N PHE A 219 3.58 10.19 -8.05
CA PHE A 219 2.92 11.07 -9.01
C PHE A 219 3.35 12.53 -8.86
N LYS A 220 4.02 12.86 -7.75
CA LYS A 220 4.53 14.21 -7.46
C LYS A 220 5.73 14.14 -6.52
N THR A 221 6.52 15.22 -6.53
CA THR A 221 7.47 15.51 -5.45
C THR A 221 6.74 15.69 -4.13
N TRP A 222 7.43 15.52 -3.00
CA TRP A 222 6.88 15.59 -1.64
C TRP A 222 5.87 14.47 -1.30
N GLN A 223 5.73 13.47 -2.15
CA GLN A 223 4.97 12.26 -1.82
C GLN A 223 5.86 11.33 -0.98
N PRO A 224 5.44 10.93 0.23
CA PRO A 224 6.19 9.98 1.05
C PRO A 224 6.26 8.59 0.41
N PHE A 225 7.41 7.93 0.55
CA PHE A 225 7.64 6.55 0.15
C PHE A 225 8.74 5.94 1.02
N TYR A 226 8.78 4.63 1.14
CA TYR A 226 9.83 3.95 1.89
C TYR A 226 10.91 3.39 0.96
N LEU A 227 12.10 3.20 1.50
CA LEU A 227 13.24 2.59 0.84
C LEU A 227 13.86 1.55 1.77
N ASP A 228 13.89 0.30 1.33
CA ASP A 228 14.61 -0.80 2.00
C ASP A 228 16.06 -0.76 1.55
N LEU A 229 16.92 -0.25 2.44
CA LEU A 229 18.35 -0.13 2.21
C LEU A 229 19.07 -1.48 2.22
N ALA A 230 18.44 -2.55 2.71
CA ALA A 230 19.02 -3.89 2.55
C ALA A 230 18.89 -4.42 1.11
N ASN A 231 18.01 -3.81 0.31
CA ASN A 231 17.74 -4.24 -1.06
C ASN A 231 18.24 -3.20 -2.07
N PRO A 232 19.45 -3.35 -2.64
CA PRO A 232 19.98 -2.43 -3.65
C PRO A 232 19.10 -2.35 -4.91
N THR A 233 18.26 -3.36 -5.14
CA THR A 233 17.32 -3.44 -6.28
C THR A 233 15.88 -3.04 -5.93
N HIS A 234 15.66 -2.40 -4.77
CA HIS A 234 14.35 -1.85 -4.43
C HIS A 234 13.94 -0.80 -5.47
N LYS A 235 12.78 -1.02 -6.12
CA LYS A 235 12.28 -0.15 -7.17
C LYS A 235 11.31 0.89 -6.64
N ILE A 236 11.47 2.12 -7.10
CA ILE A 236 10.48 3.20 -6.98
C ILE A 236 10.06 3.57 -8.39
N PHE A 237 8.75 3.68 -8.63
CA PHE A 237 8.19 4.02 -9.93
C PHE A 237 7.81 5.50 -9.96
N LEU A 238 8.21 6.20 -11.02
CA LEU A 238 7.87 7.59 -11.26
C LEU A 238 6.87 7.65 -12.41
N VAL A 239 5.68 8.17 -12.13
CA VAL A 239 4.60 8.26 -13.13
C VAL A 239 4.60 9.64 -13.75
N THR A 240 4.62 9.71 -15.08
CA THR A 240 4.52 10.93 -15.86
C THR A 240 3.41 10.82 -16.91
N GLN A 241 3.11 11.93 -17.59
CA GLN A 241 2.14 11.95 -18.69
C GLN A 241 2.51 11.04 -19.87
N LYS A 242 3.79 10.68 -20.02
CA LYS A 242 4.29 9.87 -21.14
C LYS A 242 4.47 8.40 -20.78
N GLY A 243 4.42 8.04 -19.50
CA GLY A 243 4.65 6.67 -19.07
C GLY A 243 5.13 6.57 -17.63
N ILE A 244 5.60 5.39 -17.27
CA ILE A 244 6.13 5.08 -15.96
C ILE A 244 7.60 4.71 -16.10
N GLY A 245 8.46 5.50 -15.44
CA GLY A 245 9.86 5.16 -15.24
C GLY A 245 10.07 4.48 -13.90
N HIS A 246 11.24 3.89 -13.68
CA HIS A 246 11.62 3.39 -12.35
C HIS A 246 13.08 3.67 -12.04
N ILE A 247 13.37 3.66 -10.74
CA ILE A 247 14.69 3.92 -10.19
C ILE A 247 14.95 2.90 -9.09
N TYR A 248 16.17 2.38 -9.06
CA TYR A 248 16.64 1.44 -8.05
C TYR A 248 17.33 2.15 -6.90
N ALA A 249 17.30 1.57 -5.69
CA ALA A 249 18.02 2.10 -4.53
C ALA A 249 19.52 2.32 -4.82
N ASN A 250 20.18 1.38 -5.50
CA ASN A 250 21.60 1.52 -5.87
C ASN A 250 21.87 2.65 -6.90
N GLN A 251 20.86 3.10 -7.64
CA GLN A 251 20.98 4.26 -8.52
C GLN A 251 20.83 5.58 -7.75
N ILE A 252 20.11 5.56 -6.62
CA ILE A 252 20.04 6.69 -5.70
C ILE A 252 21.36 6.82 -4.94
N PHE A 253 21.86 5.71 -4.39
CA PHE A 253 23.11 5.64 -3.63
C PHE A 253 24.25 5.11 -4.49
N SER A 254 24.48 5.77 -5.62
CA SER A 254 25.53 5.39 -6.55
C SER A 254 26.92 5.57 -5.92
N GLY A 255 27.77 4.57 -6.07
CA GLY A 255 29.18 4.56 -5.66
C GLY A 255 29.88 3.32 -6.22
N GLU A 256 31.16 3.11 -5.91
CA GLU A 256 31.87 1.88 -6.26
C GLU A 256 31.28 0.66 -5.54
N VAL A 257 30.88 0.85 -4.27
CA VAL A 257 30.26 -0.17 -3.42
C VAL A 257 28.93 0.37 -2.88
N TYR A 258 27.90 -0.46 -2.89
CA TYR A 258 26.61 -0.09 -2.30
C TYR A 258 26.75 0.10 -0.78
N PRO A 259 26.33 1.24 -0.20
CA PRO A 259 26.74 1.63 1.15
C PRO A 259 26.08 0.83 2.27
N PHE A 260 24.90 0.25 2.07
CA PHE A 260 24.07 -0.23 3.17
C PHE A 260 23.96 -1.76 3.20
N ASN A 261 23.98 -2.31 4.41
CA ASN A 261 23.64 -3.72 4.68
C ASN A 261 22.19 -3.84 5.19
N SER A 262 21.69 -2.84 5.90
CA SER A 262 20.29 -2.80 6.35
C SER A 262 19.79 -1.39 6.62
N GLY A 263 18.48 -1.31 6.84
CA GLY A 263 17.78 -0.10 7.22
C GLY A 263 16.56 0.13 6.35
N VAL A 264 15.56 0.80 6.89
CA VAL A 264 14.38 1.20 6.13
C VAL A 264 14.14 2.66 6.43
N LEU A 265 14.11 3.47 5.38
CA LEU A 265 13.83 4.90 5.48
C LEU A 265 12.45 5.19 4.94
N LEU A 266 11.69 6.04 5.64
CA LEU A 266 10.58 6.77 5.04
C LEU A 266 11.13 8.11 4.54
N CYS A 267 10.99 8.37 3.25
CA CYS A 267 11.59 9.51 2.58
C CYS A 267 10.59 10.23 1.67
N GLN A 268 11.00 11.39 1.15
CA GLN A 268 10.33 12.06 0.04
C GLN A 268 11.35 12.75 -0.86
N PHE A 269 10.97 12.95 -2.13
CA PHE A 269 11.76 13.79 -3.03
C PHE A 269 11.41 15.26 -2.84
N GLU A 270 12.43 16.12 -2.72
CA GLU A 270 12.29 17.58 -2.66
C GLU A 270 12.93 18.24 -3.86
N ASN A 271 12.25 19.23 -4.43
CA ASN A 271 12.81 20.04 -5.50
C ASN A 271 13.64 21.19 -4.90
N ARG A 272 14.92 21.22 -5.24
CA ARG A 272 15.85 22.29 -4.87
C ARG A 272 16.15 23.15 -6.08
N ARG A 273 16.20 24.47 -5.88
CA ARG A 273 16.72 25.40 -6.89
C ARG A 273 18.25 25.40 -6.78
N GLY A 274 18.93 25.01 -7.86
CA GLY A 274 20.38 25.13 -7.94
C GLY A 274 20.82 26.59 -8.15
N ARG A 275 22.09 26.90 -7.85
CA ARG A 275 22.70 28.23 -8.07
C ARG A 275 22.58 28.68 -9.54
N ASP A 276 22.62 27.73 -10.48
CA ASP A 276 22.60 27.99 -11.93
C ASP A 276 21.21 27.90 -12.57
N THR A 277 20.13 28.21 -11.85
CA THR A 277 18.70 28.13 -12.28
C THR A 277 18.17 26.73 -12.63
N LYS A 278 19.03 25.71 -12.72
CA LYS A 278 18.66 24.33 -13.01
C LYS A 278 18.36 23.61 -11.70
N GLY A 279 17.08 23.39 -11.43
CA GLY A 279 16.65 22.64 -10.25
C GLY A 279 17.15 21.18 -10.27
N TYR A 280 17.29 20.59 -9.08
CA TYR A 280 17.64 19.19 -8.86
C TYR A 280 16.72 18.61 -7.78
N LEU A 281 16.63 17.29 -7.72
CA LEU A 281 15.88 16.62 -6.64
C LEU A 281 16.84 16.23 -5.53
N THR A 282 16.36 16.25 -4.28
CA THR A 282 17.07 15.68 -3.14
C THR A 282 16.16 14.68 -2.45
N LEU A 283 16.75 13.75 -1.69
CA LEU A 283 16.00 12.80 -0.89
C LEU A 283 16.01 13.27 0.57
N ARG A 284 14.87 13.73 1.08
CA ARG A 284 14.70 14.01 2.52
C ARG A 284 14.27 12.76 3.25
N VAL A 285 14.92 12.47 4.37
CA VAL A 285 14.52 11.44 5.33
C VAL A 285 13.43 12.01 6.24
N LEU A 286 12.24 11.44 6.18
CA LEU A 286 11.13 11.80 7.06
C LEU A 286 11.17 11.02 8.36
N ARG A 287 11.60 9.75 8.30
CA ARG A 287 11.74 8.88 9.47
C ARG A 287 12.68 7.72 9.15
N ILE A 288 13.49 7.35 10.13
CA ILE A 288 14.25 6.09 10.12
C ILE A 288 13.33 5.03 10.72
N VAL A 289 12.84 4.10 9.90
CA VAL A 289 11.86 3.07 10.30
C VAL A 289 12.56 1.84 10.86
N GLU A 290 13.60 1.37 10.19
CA GLU A 290 14.53 0.36 10.70
C GLU A 290 15.94 0.96 10.77
N PRO A 291 16.75 0.67 11.81
CA PRO A 291 18.11 1.20 11.96
C PRO A 291 18.99 0.96 10.74
N VAL A 292 19.74 2.00 10.35
CA VAL A 292 20.65 1.95 9.19
C VAL A 292 22.00 1.40 9.61
N HIS A 293 22.48 0.39 8.90
CA HIS A 293 23.80 -0.17 9.08
C HIS A 293 24.55 -0.17 7.74
N TYR A 294 25.77 0.35 7.75
CA TYR A 294 26.64 0.37 6.58
C TYR A 294 27.25 -1.01 6.31
N ALA A 295 27.58 -1.27 5.05
CA ALA A 295 28.36 -2.43 4.65
C ALA A 295 29.80 -2.29 5.16
N GLU A 296 30.43 -3.40 5.56
CA GLU A 296 31.80 -3.39 6.13
C GLU A 296 32.85 -2.80 5.18
N ARG A 297 32.67 -2.99 3.86
CA ARG A 297 33.58 -2.53 2.81
C ARG A 297 33.31 -1.09 2.36
N TYR A 298 32.42 -0.38 3.04
CA TYR A 298 32.00 0.94 2.63
C TYR A 298 32.96 2.03 3.15
N ASN A 299 33.38 2.92 2.26
CA ASN A 299 34.41 3.94 2.51
C ASN A 299 33.90 5.30 3.03
N GLY A 300 32.61 5.43 3.35
CA GLY A 300 32.10 6.56 4.15
C GLY A 300 31.70 7.84 3.40
N ASN A 301 31.47 7.81 2.08
CA ASN A 301 31.13 9.03 1.32
C ASN A 301 29.75 9.66 1.67
N PHE A 302 28.69 8.86 1.72
CA PHE A 302 27.40 9.17 2.34
C PHE A 302 27.47 9.21 3.86
N GLU A 303 27.00 10.33 4.42
CA GLU A 303 26.79 10.52 5.85
C GLU A 303 25.63 9.68 6.39
N PRO A 304 25.61 9.36 7.71
CA PRO A 304 24.49 8.71 8.37
C PRO A 304 23.16 9.43 8.08
N PRO A 305 22.13 8.72 7.57
CA PRO A 305 20.82 9.32 7.38
C PRO A 305 20.27 9.89 8.69
N GLN A 306 19.79 11.13 8.66
CA GLN A 306 19.19 11.79 9.83
C GLN A 306 17.75 12.20 9.55
N THR A 307 16.86 11.90 10.51
CA THR A 307 15.44 12.30 10.43
C THR A 307 15.33 13.82 10.25
N GLY A 308 14.52 14.23 9.29
CA GLY A 308 14.30 15.63 8.95
C GLY A 308 15.37 16.23 8.05
N GLN A 309 16.42 15.51 7.64
CA GLN A 309 17.49 16.04 6.78
C GLN A 309 17.50 15.42 5.39
N CYS A 310 18.09 16.13 4.43
CA CYS A 310 18.42 15.56 3.13
C CYS A 310 19.65 14.65 3.25
N ILE A 311 19.66 13.56 2.50
CA ILE A 311 20.85 12.71 2.35
C ILE A 311 22.02 13.55 1.85
N LYS A 312 23.20 13.34 2.44
CA LYS A 312 24.43 14.03 2.05
C LYS A 312 25.48 13.06 1.52
N PHE A 313 26.27 13.54 0.58
CA PHE A 313 27.43 12.86 0.00
C PHE A 313 28.62 13.82 0.07
N ASN A 314 29.69 13.43 0.76
CA ASN A 314 30.89 14.23 1.01
C ASN A 314 30.57 15.64 1.56
N GLY A 315 29.71 15.74 2.57
CA GLY A 315 29.35 17.03 3.20
C GLY A 315 28.24 17.81 2.48
N LEU A 316 27.87 17.44 1.25
CA LEU A 316 26.94 18.20 0.41
C LEU A 316 25.60 17.49 0.25
N GLU A 317 24.50 18.23 0.12
CA GLU A 317 23.20 17.63 -0.22
C GLU A 317 23.34 16.79 -1.49
N HIS A 318 22.95 15.52 -1.39
CA HIS A 318 23.06 14.58 -2.49
C HIS A 318 22.03 14.91 -3.57
N ALA A 319 22.50 15.45 -4.68
CA ALA A 319 21.66 15.80 -5.82
C ALA A 319 21.28 14.56 -6.62
N PHE A 320 19.99 14.25 -6.57
CA PHE A 320 19.32 13.25 -7.37
C PHE A 320 18.76 13.88 -8.65
N LEU A 321 18.99 13.22 -9.79
CA LEU A 321 18.46 13.62 -11.10
C LEU A 321 18.77 15.08 -11.51
N SER A 322 20.05 15.40 -11.76
CA SER A 322 20.47 16.67 -12.36
C SER A 322 20.39 16.65 -13.90
N LYS A 323 20.08 17.80 -14.52
CA LYS A 323 20.09 17.98 -15.99
C LYS A 323 21.47 17.77 -16.64
N LYS A 324 22.55 17.86 -15.86
CA LYS A 324 23.91 17.50 -16.27
C LYS A 324 24.45 16.51 -15.24
N PRO A 325 24.37 15.19 -15.47
CA PRO A 325 25.05 14.25 -14.59
C PRO A 325 26.56 14.50 -14.63
N PRO A 326 27.30 14.27 -13.53
CA PRO A 326 28.76 14.18 -13.60
C PRO A 326 29.15 13.15 -14.67
N ARG A 327 30.28 13.39 -15.36
CA ARG A 327 30.68 12.95 -16.72
C ARG A 327 30.63 11.47 -17.14
N GLN A 328 29.95 10.55 -16.46
CA GLN A 328 29.76 9.18 -16.95
C GLN A 328 28.36 8.66 -16.65
N ARG A 329 27.74 8.07 -17.68
CA ARG A 329 26.37 7.51 -17.77
C ARG A 329 25.33 8.53 -18.21
N GLU A 330 24.66 8.24 -19.32
CA GLU A 330 23.31 8.76 -19.58
C GLU A 330 22.47 8.47 -18.34
N SER A 331 22.30 9.47 -17.50
CA SER A 331 21.68 9.24 -16.21
C SER A 331 20.22 8.86 -16.42
N VAL A 332 19.71 7.98 -15.56
CA VAL A 332 18.27 7.71 -15.41
C VAL A 332 17.46 9.02 -15.33
N ALA A 333 18.08 10.11 -14.84
CA ALA A 333 17.58 11.48 -14.89
C ALA A 333 17.24 11.98 -16.30
N SER A 334 18.10 11.75 -17.29
CA SER A 334 17.89 12.21 -18.67
C SER A 334 16.65 11.56 -19.26
N ARG A 335 16.43 10.25 -19.06
CA ARG A 335 15.21 9.55 -19.50
C ARG A 335 13.96 10.07 -18.77
N LEU A 336 14.03 10.21 -17.45
CA LEU A 336 12.89 10.68 -16.64
C LEU A 336 12.53 12.16 -16.91
N LEU A 337 13.52 13.02 -17.16
CA LEU A 337 13.31 14.41 -17.51
C LEU A 337 12.74 14.57 -18.93
N GLN A 338 13.07 13.67 -19.87
CA GLN A 338 12.47 13.64 -21.22
C GLN A 338 10.99 13.20 -21.21
N MET A 339 10.57 12.47 -20.16
CA MET A 339 9.20 12.00 -19.97
C MET A 339 8.19 13.10 -19.56
N GLY A 340 8.64 14.33 -19.30
CA GLY A 340 7.82 15.42 -18.74
C GLY A 340 7.25 16.47 -19.70
N LYS A 341 7.38 16.32 -21.04
CA LYS A 341 6.78 17.30 -21.98
C LYS A 341 5.26 17.11 -22.08
N THR A 342 4.52 18.22 -21.95
CA THR A 342 3.06 18.33 -22.09
C THR A 342 2.59 17.99 -23.51
N GLY A 343 1.43 17.34 -23.64
CA GLY A 343 0.82 16.97 -24.93
C GLY A 343 0.74 15.45 -25.22
N GLY A 344 0.84 14.61 -24.19
CA GLY A 344 0.73 13.15 -24.35
C GLY A 344 -0.71 12.66 -24.58
N LYS A 345 -0.84 11.49 -25.22
CA LYS A 345 -2.11 10.76 -25.47
C LYS A 345 -3.04 10.67 -24.25
N TRP A 346 -2.48 10.72 -23.04
CA TRP A 346 -3.17 10.49 -21.77
C TRP A 346 -3.28 11.73 -20.87
N ALA A 347 -3.22 12.95 -21.43
CA ALA A 347 -3.28 14.18 -20.64
C ALA A 347 -4.52 14.26 -19.71
N TYR A 348 -5.68 13.77 -20.19
CA TYR A 348 -6.93 13.73 -19.42
C TYR A 348 -6.89 12.81 -18.19
N ALA A 349 -5.98 11.83 -18.14
CA ALA A 349 -5.88 10.87 -17.04
C ALA A 349 -5.39 11.48 -15.71
N TRP A 350 -5.01 12.76 -15.75
CA TRP A 350 -4.57 13.57 -14.62
C TRP A 350 -5.67 14.50 -14.09
N SER A 351 -6.87 14.50 -14.68
CA SER A 351 -7.99 15.33 -14.24
C SER A 351 -9.30 14.54 -14.34
N TRP A 352 -10.04 14.42 -13.23
CA TRP A 352 -11.38 13.81 -13.25
C TRP A 352 -12.37 14.61 -14.10
N ASN A 353 -12.22 15.93 -14.19
CA ASN A 353 -13.11 16.75 -15.02
C ASN A 353 -12.87 16.48 -16.52
N ASP A 354 -11.60 16.45 -16.93
CA ASP A 354 -11.23 16.19 -18.32
C ASP A 354 -11.65 14.77 -18.72
N LEU A 355 -11.44 13.80 -17.83
CA LEU A 355 -11.88 12.41 -18.04
C LEU A 355 -13.40 12.32 -18.19
N LYS A 356 -14.18 13.08 -17.40
CA LYS A 356 -15.64 13.11 -17.53
C LYS A 356 -16.08 13.67 -18.88
N THR A 357 -15.44 14.75 -19.34
CA THR A 357 -15.69 15.33 -20.67
C THR A 357 -15.43 14.31 -21.78
N VAL A 358 -14.33 13.56 -21.69
CA VAL A 358 -13.94 12.54 -22.67
C VAL A 358 -14.82 11.28 -22.60
N ALA A 359 -15.21 10.84 -21.40
CA ALA A 359 -16.10 9.70 -21.21
C ALA A 359 -17.54 9.95 -21.72
N GLY A 360 -17.88 11.22 -21.94
CA GLY A 360 -19.13 11.65 -22.53
C GLY A 360 -20.27 11.82 -21.50
N PRO A 361 -21.39 12.42 -21.94
CA PRO A 361 -22.46 12.90 -21.05
C PRO A 361 -23.28 11.78 -20.41
N LYS A 362 -23.12 10.52 -20.83
CA LYS A 362 -23.79 9.35 -20.22
C LYS A 362 -23.03 8.82 -19.00
N TRP A 363 -21.75 9.17 -18.85
CA TRP A 363 -20.96 8.78 -17.69
C TRP A 363 -21.42 9.57 -16.45
N ARG A 364 -21.57 8.87 -15.33
CA ARG A 364 -21.98 9.43 -14.05
C ARG A 364 -21.10 8.86 -12.96
N TYR A 365 -20.59 9.73 -12.10
CA TYR A 365 -19.87 9.27 -10.92
C TYR A 365 -20.85 8.69 -9.89
N PRO A 366 -20.44 7.70 -9.08
CA PRO A 366 -21.32 7.10 -8.08
C PRO A 366 -21.86 8.11 -7.05
N TRP A 367 -21.13 9.20 -6.79
CA TRP A 367 -21.57 10.28 -5.89
C TRP A 367 -22.45 11.36 -6.55
N GLU A 368 -22.59 11.37 -7.87
CA GLU A 368 -23.49 12.30 -8.57
C GLU A 368 -24.96 11.88 -8.47
N ASN A 369 -25.21 10.60 -8.18
CA ASN A 369 -26.55 10.07 -7.94
C ASN A 369 -27.04 10.33 -6.51
N ARG A 370 -26.37 11.20 -5.74
CA ARG A 370 -26.95 11.71 -4.50
C ARG A 370 -28.20 12.49 -4.88
N ARG A 371 -29.39 11.89 -4.71
CA ARG A 371 -30.58 12.67 -4.40
C ARG A 371 -30.13 13.61 -3.27
N LYS A 372 -30.18 14.92 -3.50
CA LYS A 372 -30.02 15.88 -2.41
C LYS A 372 -30.96 15.39 -1.29
N PRO A 373 -30.51 15.30 -0.03
CA PRO A 373 -31.48 15.10 1.04
C PRO A 373 -32.56 16.16 0.85
N ASP A 374 -33.81 15.73 0.73
CA ASP A 374 -34.93 16.64 0.58
C ASP A 374 -34.87 17.62 1.74
N ASN A 375 -34.70 18.91 1.43
CA ASN A 375 -34.83 20.03 2.38
C ASN A 375 -36.31 20.21 2.79
N ARG A 376 -37.05 19.12 3.03
CA ARG A 376 -38.31 19.19 3.73
C ARG A 376 -37.97 19.19 5.21
N SER A 377 -37.92 20.39 5.77
CA SER A 377 -38.03 20.62 7.21
C SER A 377 -39.07 19.65 7.80
N PRO A 378 -38.86 19.11 9.01
CA PRO A 378 -39.90 18.36 9.69
C PRO A 378 -41.09 19.30 9.85
N ALA A 379 -42.18 18.99 9.14
CA ALA A 379 -43.45 19.65 9.36
C ALA A 379 -43.78 19.48 10.84
N SER A 380 -43.86 20.61 11.54
CA SER A 380 -44.40 20.73 12.88
C SER A 380 -45.70 19.93 12.96
N ALA A 381 -45.71 18.92 13.84
CA ALA A 381 -46.92 18.20 14.19
C ALA A 381 -48.00 19.20 14.67
N PRO A 382 -49.26 19.06 14.25
CA PRO A 382 -50.33 19.91 14.76
C PRO A 382 -50.54 19.59 16.25
N ALA A 383 -50.55 20.64 17.07
CA ALA A 383 -50.92 20.57 18.47
C ALA A 383 -52.36 20.05 18.57
N GLY A 384 -52.51 18.89 19.20
CA GLY A 384 -53.83 18.35 19.56
C GLY A 384 -54.51 19.28 20.55
N SER A 385 -55.66 19.80 20.14
CA SER A 385 -56.62 20.48 21.00
C SER A 385 -57.18 19.49 22.02
N ALA A 386 -56.86 19.71 23.30
CA ALA A 386 -57.65 19.19 24.40
C ALA A 386 -58.84 20.13 24.60
N SER A 387 -60.05 19.62 24.41
CA SER A 387 -61.29 20.23 24.89
C SER A 387 -61.90 19.30 25.95
N SER A 388 -62.03 19.87 27.14
CA SER A 388 -62.90 19.48 28.25
C SER A 388 -64.36 19.32 27.88
#